data_AF-A0A8J7DED8-F1
#
_entry.id   AF-A0A8J7DED8-F1
#
_cell.length_a   1.000
_cell.length_b   1.000
_cell.length_c   1.000
_cell.angle_alpha   90.00
_cell.angle_beta   90.00
_cell.angle_gamma   90.00
#
_symmetry.space_group_name_H-M   'P 1'
#
loop_
_entity.id
_entity.type
_entity.pdbx_description
1 polymer ?
#
loop_
_entity_poly.entity_id
_entity_poly.type
_entity_poly.pdbx_seq_one_letter_code
_entity_poly.pdbx_strand_id
1 'polypeptide(L)' 'MVNAEANQLHQVLVNLCVNACEAMPDGGRLILQAENIELTPDQLYHQTDALPGIYVKIRASLC' A
#
# COMPACT_ATOMS: atom_id res chain seq x y z
N MET A 1 15.52 8.50 7.97
CA MET A 1 15.54 8.71 6.51
C MET A 1 14.79 7.54 5.91
N VAL A 2 13.70 7.80 5.17
CA VAL A 2 12.94 6.72 4.52
C VAL A 2 13.64 6.39 3.21
N ASN A 3 14.08 5.15 3.04
CA ASN A 3 14.74 4.71 1.82
C ASN A 3 13.67 4.20 0.84
N ALA A 4 13.08 5.11 0.08
CA ALA A 4 12.02 4.82 -0.87
C ALA A 4 12.27 5.59 -2.17
N GLU A 5 12.23 4.89 -3.30
CA GLU A 5 12.34 5.52 -4.61
C GLU A 5 10.96 6.00 -5.06
N ALA A 6 10.79 7.32 -5.17
CA ALA A 6 9.52 7.94 -5.55
C ALA A 6 8.95 7.40 -6.88
N ASN A 7 9.82 7.09 -7.84
CA ASN A 7 9.43 6.56 -9.14
C ASN A 7 8.82 5.15 -9.02
N GLN A 8 9.34 4.30 -8.12
CA GLN A 8 8.79 2.97 -7.90
C GLN A 8 7.40 3.06 -7.27
N LEU A 9 7.22 3.95 -6.29
CA LEU A 9 5.91 4.19 -5.67
C LEU A 9 4.89 4.73 -6.70
N HIS A 10 5.33 5.66 -7.55
CA HIS A 10 4.49 6.18 -8.63
C HIS A 10 3.98 5.05 -9.55
N GLN A 11 4.86 4.15 -9.98
CA GLN A 11 4.47 3.04 -10.85
C GLN A 11 3.45 2.11 -10.19
N VAL A 12 3.62 1.81 -8.89
CA VAL A 12 2.66 1.00 -8.13
C VAL A 12 1.29 1.67 -8.08
N LEU A 13 1.25 2.98 -7.83
CA LEU A 13 -0.01 3.74 -7.77
C LEU A 13 -0.71 3.77 -9.13
N VAL A 14 0.03 3.96 -10.23
CA VAL A 14 -0.52 3.92 -11.59
C VAL A 14 -1.13 2.55 -11.88
N ASN A 15 -0.42 1.47 -11.57
CA ASN A 15 -0.93 0.11 -11.78
C ASN A 15 -2.20 -0.18 -10.98
N LEU A 16 -2.29 0.31 -9.73
CA LEU A 16 -3.50 0.18 -8.91
C LEU A 16 -4.69 0.93 -9.53
N CYS A 17 -4.47 2.13 -10.06
CA CYS A 17 -5.52 2.89 -10.75
C CYS A 17 -6.01 2.17 -12.01
N VAL A 18 -5.09 1.62 -12.82
CA VAL A 18 -5.45 0.85 -14.01
C VAL A 18 -6.30 -0.37 -13.62
N ASN A 19 -5.84 -1.16 -12.64
CA ASN A 19 -6.57 -2.33 -12.16
C ASN A 19 -7.95 -1.97 -11.59
N ALA A 20 -8.07 -0.82 -10.92
CA ALA A 20 -9.34 -0.34 -10.37
C ALA A 20 -10.33 0.04 -11.49
N CYS A 21 -9.86 0.73 -12.54
CA CYS A 21 -10.68 1.06 -13.71
C CYS A 21 -11.15 -0.21 -14.44
N GLU A 22 -10.27 -1.18 -14.63
CA GLU A 22 -10.62 -2.46 -15.25
C GLU A 22 -11.66 -3.25 -14.43
N ALA A 23 -11.52 -3.23 -13.10
CA ALA A 23 -12.44 -3.91 -12.19
C ALA A 23 -13.79 -3.20 -12.00
N MET A 24 -13.88 -1.91 -12.32
CA MET A 24 -15.07 -1.06 -12.12
C MET A 24 -15.49 -0.35 -13.43
N PRO A 25 -15.94 -1.10 -14.45
CA PRO A 25 -16.26 -0.55 -15.78
C PRO A 25 -17.44 0.45 -15.77
N ASP A 26 -18.38 0.29 -14.84
CA ASP A 26 -19.52 1.21 -14.65
C ASP A 26 -19.17 2.43 -13.77
N GLY A 27 -17.89 2.55 -13.40
CA GLY A 27 -17.40 3.53 -12.44
C GLY A 27 -17.44 3.03 -11.00
N GLY A 28 -16.79 3.79 -10.12
CA GLY A 28 -16.64 3.45 -8.70
C GLY A 28 -15.64 4.40 -8.04
N ARG A 29 -15.30 4.12 -6.79
CA ARG A 29 -14.28 4.88 -6.05
C ARG A 29 -13.13 4.00 -5.63
N LEU A 30 -11.94 4.31 -6.13
CA LEU A 30 -10.69 3.85 -5.56
C LEU A 30 -10.30 4.76 -4.39
N ILE A 31 -10.21 4.19 -3.20
CA ILE A 31 -9.79 4.90 -1.99
C ILE A 31 -8.40 4.40 -1.60
N LEU A 32 -7.43 5.31 -1.57
CA LEU A 32 -6.08 5.09 -1.07
C LEU A 32 -5.91 5.72 0.30
N GLN A 33 -5.36 4.97 1.24
CA GLN A 33 -5.07 5.43 2.59
C GLN A 33 -3.60 5.15 2.92
N ALA A 34 -2.95 6.11 3.58
CA ALA A 34 -1.60 5.96 4.09
C ALA A 34 -1.60 6.27 5.59
N GLU A 35 -1.01 5.38 6.38
CA GLU A 35 -0.85 5.56 7.82
C GLU A 35 0.54 5.12 8.27
N ASN A 36 1.12 5.85 9.23
CA ASN A 36 2.34 5.40 9.89
C ASN A 36 1.98 4.28 10.85
N ILE A 37 2.70 3.17 10.76
CA ILE A 37 2.56 2.02 11.67
C ILE A 37 3.92 1.69 12.27
N GLU A 38 3.90 1.14 13.47
CA GLU A 38 5.06 0.49 14.07
C GLU A 38 4.82 -1.02 14.02
N LEU A 39 5.72 -1.73 13.35
CA LEU A 39 5.74 -3.19 13.33
C LEU A 39 6.57 -3.67 14.52
N THR A 40 5.91 -4.38 15.42
CA THR A 40 6.53 -5.03 16.57
C THR A 40 6.92 -6.47 16.22
N PRO A 41 7.89 -7.08 16.94
CA PRO A 41 8.26 -8.49 16.72
C PRO A 41 7.06 -9.45 16.78
N ASP A 42 6.11 -9.22 17.69
CA ASP A 42 4.90 -10.04 17.83
C ASP A 42 3.98 -9.97 16.62
N GLN A 43 3.94 -8.84 15.91
CA GLN A 43 3.16 -8.66 14.68
C GLN A 43 3.80 -9.31 13.46
N LEU A 44 5.11 -9.54 13.49
CA LEU A 44 5.89 -10.11 12.40
C LEU A 44 6.04 -11.63 12.49
N TYR A 45 5.62 -12.23 13.61
CA TYR A 45 5.87 -13.63 13.97
C TYR A 45 5.35 -14.67 12.96
N HIS A 46 4.48 -14.30 12.03
CA HIS A 46 3.82 -15.24 11.14
C HIS A 46 3.71 -14.88 9.65
N GLN A 47 4.04 -13.66 9.20
CA GLN A 47 3.47 -13.20 7.91
C GLN A 47 4.33 -12.34 6.98
N THR A 48 5.59 -12.03 7.30
CA THR A 48 6.33 -11.09 6.44
C THR A 48 7.83 -11.10 6.71
N ASP A 49 8.65 -10.97 5.66
CA ASP A 49 10.11 -10.76 5.74
C ASP A 49 10.49 -9.35 6.22
N ALA A 50 9.54 -8.55 6.72
CA ALA A 50 9.80 -7.24 7.27
C ALA A 50 10.46 -7.33 8.65
N LEU A 51 11.31 -6.35 8.93
CA LEU A 51 11.93 -6.19 10.24
C LEU A 51 11.04 -5.32 11.15
N PRO A 52 11.16 -5.43 12.48
CA PRO A 52 10.50 -4.50 13.38
C PRO A 52 10.93 -3.06 13.09
N GLY A 53 10.00 -2.10 13.19
CA GLY A 53 10.30 -0.69 12.94
C GLY A 53 9.11 0.13 12.46
N ILE A 54 9.38 1.38 12.07
CA ILE A 54 8.37 2.32 11.58
C ILE A 54 8.22 2.17 10.07
N TYR A 55 6.98 1.96 9.62
CA TYR A 55 6.61 1.81 8.23
C TYR A 55 5.44 2.73 7.87
N VAL A 56 5.29 2.99 6.58
CA VAL A 56 4.05 3.53 6.04
C VAL A 56 3.24 2.37 5.47
N LYS A 57 2.05 2.16 6.00
CA LYS A 57 1.09 1.20 5.46
C LYS A 57 0.23 1.91 4.43
N ILE A 58 0.15 1.33 3.23
CA ILE A 58 -0.74 1.80 2.18
C ILE A 58 -1.86 0.77 2.03
N ARG A 59 -3.11 1.25 2.07
CA ARG A 59 -4.31 0.44 1.81
C ARG A 59 -5.02 0.99 0.58
N ALA A 60 -5.43 0.10 -0.31
CA ALA A 60 -6.33 0.39 -1.41
C ALA A 60 -7.67 -0.33 -1.19
N SER A 61 -8.78 0.34 -1.50
CA SER A 61 -10.12 -0.26 -1.45
C SER A 61 -10.98 0.26 -2.61
N LEU A 62 -11.86 -0.62 -3.11
CA LEU A 62 -12.81 -0.35 -4.18
C LEU A 62 -14.21 -0.25 -3.58
N CYS A 63 -15.00 0.72 -4.01
CA CYS A 63 -16.38 0.95 -3.58
C CYS A 63 -17.27 1.28 -4.77
#